data_AF-A0AAP5Q589-F1
#
_entry.id   AF-A0AAP5Q589-F1
#
_cell.length_a   1.000
_cell.length_b   1.000
_cell.length_c   1.000
_cell.angle_alpha   90.00
_cell.angle_beta   90.00
_cell.angle_gamma   90.00
#
_symmetry.space_group_name_H-M   'P 1'
#
loop_
_entity.id
_entity.type
_entity.pdbx_description
1 polymer ?
#
loop_
_entity_poly.entity_id
_entity_poly.type
_entity_poly.pdbx_seq_one_letter_code
_entity_poly.pdbx_strand_id
1 'polypeptide(L)'
;MKQTAQTPAILRDLRSLKVVVIHPQDQDGEELLAQLQRIGCDVQVCWPRLDSLPCDTGLVVMAMRPETLSVDYPWLGTSTSPPVIPVVTYENPITIEAVLRLNAFATIPSPVRSFGLLTAIAVALTQFKASRARERYIERLEQKQAKVRVIQQATRIVMDSRGMSEGDAYQLLRSQAMLKREQIETVAGDIVKAHETLSF
;
A
#
# COMPACT_ATOMS: atom_id res chain seq x y z
N MET A 1 15.42 -6.12 33.53
CA MET A 1 15.97 -6.27 32.17
C MET A 1 16.05 -4.89 31.54
N LYS A 2 17.26 -4.34 31.35
CA LYS A 2 17.45 -3.01 30.76
C LYS A 2 17.23 -3.12 29.24
N GLN A 3 16.10 -2.62 28.74
CA GLN A 3 15.94 -2.37 27.31
C GLN A 3 16.83 -1.17 26.96
N THR A 4 17.98 -1.44 26.35
CA THR A 4 18.83 -0.40 25.75
C THR A 4 17.98 0.31 24.70
N ALA A 5 17.76 1.61 24.88
CA ALA A 5 17.00 2.45 23.95
C ALA A 5 17.76 2.56 22.61
N GLN A 6 17.59 1.54 21.75
CA GLN A 6 18.01 1.64 20.37
C GLN A 6 17.08 2.64 19.69
N THR A 7 17.67 3.68 19.11
CA THR A 7 16.97 4.60 18.21
C THR A 7 16.15 3.76 17.21
N PRO A 8 14.81 3.92 17.15
CA PRO A 8 13.96 3.17 16.24
C PRO A 8 14.57 3.13 14.83
N ALA A 9 14.63 1.94 14.20
CA ALA A 9 15.27 1.76 12.89
C ALA A 9 14.82 2.79 11.85
N ILE A 10 13.55 3.19 11.93
CA ILE A 10 12.94 4.21 11.08
C ILE A 10 13.69 5.55 11.11
N LEU A 11 14.20 5.98 12.26
CA LEU A 11 14.92 7.25 12.40
C LEU A 11 16.31 7.21 11.74
N ARG A 12 16.88 6.03 11.50
CA ARG A 12 18.11 5.87 10.71
C ARG A 12 17.80 5.99 9.22
N ASP A 13 16.69 5.37 8.79
CA ASP A 13 16.24 5.35 7.41
C ASP A 13 15.79 6.74 6.90
N LEU A 14 15.52 7.70 7.80
CA LEU A 14 15.15 9.07 7.43
C LEU A 14 16.26 9.85 6.72
N ARG A 15 17.54 9.58 6.99
CA ARG A 15 18.68 10.35 6.43
C ARG A 15 18.93 10.14 4.94
N SER A 16 18.18 9.25 4.31
CA SER A 16 18.23 9.02 2.86
C SER A 16 16.82 8.87 2.30
N LEU A 17 15.81 9.29 3.07
CA LEU A 17 14.43 9.23 2.65
C LEU A 17 14.21 10.28 1.55
N LYS A 18 13.76 9.81 0.40
CA LYS A 18 13.35 10.69 -0.70
C LYS A 18 11.96 11.25 -0.41
N VAL A 19 11.91 12.55 -0.15
CA VAL A 19 10.70 13.30 0.19
C VAL A 19 10.36 14.24 -0.94
N VAL A 20 9.13 14.13 -1.45
CA VAL A 20 8.60 15.08 -2.40
C VAL A 20 7.70 16.08 -1.68
N VAL A 21 7.97 17.37 -1.84
CA VAL A 21 7.21 18.45 -1.20
C VAL A 21 6.40 19.18 -2.27
N ILE A 22 5.08 19.03 -2.22
CA ILE A 22 4.11 19.76 -3.05
C ILE A 22 3.63 20.96 -2.25
N HIS A 23 4.38 22.07 -2.29
CA HIS A 23 4.09 23.28 -1.49
C HIS A 23 4.49 24.54 -2.27
N PRO A 24 3.72 25.64 -2.21
CA PRO A 24 4.18 26.91 -2.77
C PRO A 24 5.43 27.40 -2.05
N GLN A 25 6.17 28.29 -2.70
CA GLN A 25 7.31 28.98 -2.10
C GLN A 25 6.81 30.11 -1.18
N ASP A 26 6.45 29.74 0.04
CA ASP A 26 6.06 30.62 1.13
C ASP A 26 6.83 30.25 2.42
N GLN A 27 6.52 30.95 3.53
CA GLN A 27 7.20 30.72 4.81
C GLN A 27 7.09 29.27 5.31
N ASP A 28 5.94 28.63 5.09
CA ASP A 28 5.74 27.24 5.51
C ASP A 28 6.56 26.29 4.64
N GLY A 29 6.61 26.53 3.32
CA GLY A 29 7.48 25.81 2.41
C GLY A 29 8.94 25.91 2.86
N GLU A 30 9.45 27.12 3.11
CA GLU A 30 10.83 27.34 3.55
C GLU A 30 11.15 26.61 4.87
N GLU A 31 10.26 26.67 5.86
CA GLU A 31 10.43 25.95 7.13
C GLU A 31 10.41 24.42 6.92
N LEU A 32 9.50 23.89 6.10
CA LEU A 32 9.47 22.46 5.77
C LEU A 32 10.80 22.02 5.15
N LEU A 33 11.28 22.73 4.13
CA LEU A 33 12.53 22.41 3.45
C LEU A 33 13.70 22.43 4.42
N ALA A 34 13.85 23.51 5.21
CA ALA A 34 14.95 23.66 6.15
C ALA A 34 14.99 22.51 7.16
N GLN A 35 13.82 22.09 7.66
CA GLN A 35 13.73 21.01 8.64
C GLN A 35 13.96 19.63 8.02
N LEU A 36 13.44 19.36 6.82
CA LEU A 36 13.70 18.12 6.11
C LEU A 36 15.18 17.96 5.77
N GLN A 37 15.84 19.04 5.33
CA GLN A 37 17.29 19.06 5.10
C GLN A 37 18.08 18.83 6.39
N ARG A 38 17.66 19.42 7.52
CA ARG A 38 18.29 19.21 8.84
C ARG A 38 18.14 17.77 9.35
N ILE A 39 17.02 17.10 9.03
CA ILE A 39 16.81 15.67 9.29
C ILE A 39 17.73 14.82 8.40
N GLY A 40 18.08 15.33 7.22
CA GLY A 40 18.93 14.69 6.23
C GLY A 40 18.14 14.01 5.10
N CYS A 41 16.88 14.35 4.90
CA CYS A 41 16.09 13.80 3.79
C CYS A 41 16.62 14.30 2.43
N ASP A 42 16.46 13.50 1.38
CA ASP A 42 16.63 13.93 -0.01
C ASP A 42 15.33 14.57 -0.48
N VAL A 43 15.31 15.90 -0.64
CA VAL A 43 14.08 16.68 -0.82
C VAL A 43 13.98 17.20 -2.25
N GLN A 44 12.86 16.87 -2.91
CA GLN A 44 12.47 17.46 -4.18
C GLN A 44 11.19 18.28 -4.00
N VAL A 45 11.20 19.53 -4.44
CA VAL A 45 10.04 20.42 -4.35
C VAL A 45 9.37 20.56 -5.71
N CYS A 46 8.05 20.54 -5.74
CA CYS A 46 7.25 20.81 -6.93
C CYS A 46 6.01 21.61 -6.57
N TRP A 47 5.60 22.51 -7.46
CA TRP A 47 4.37 23.28 -7.30
C TRP A 47 3.87 23.75 -8.67
N PRO A 48 2.56 23.80 -8.93
CA PRO A 48 1.47 23.27 -8.09
C PRO A 48 1.19 21.76 -8.32
N ARG A 49 1.72 21.18 -9.40
CA ARG A 49 1.35 19.84 -9.87
C ARG A 49 2.56 18.92 -9.98
N LEU A 50 2.31 17.63 -9.77
CA LEU A 50 3.25 16.55 -9.99
C LEU A 50 2.54 15.39 -10.70
N ASP A 51 2.79 15.24 -12.00
CA ASP A 51 2.13 14.23 -12.83
C ASP A 51 2.62 12.80 -12.53
N SER A 52 3.92 12.65 -12.26
CA SER A 52 4.55 11.38 -11.95
C SER A 52 5.49 11.50 -10.76
N LEU A 53 5.41 10.56 -9.82
CA LEU A 53 6.37 10.47 -8.73
C LEU A 53 7.73 10.00 -9.25
N PRO A 54 8.83 10.63 -8.82
CA PRO A 54 10.16 10.06 -9.01
C PRO A 54 10.26 8.64 -8.44
N CYS A 55 11.10 7.81 -9.06
CA CYS A 55 11.41 6.49 -8.51
C CYS A 55 11.88 6.59 -7.06
N ASP A 56 11.48 5.59 -6.27
CA ASP A 56 11.84 5.43 -4.85
C ASP A 56 11.41 6.58 -3.93
N THR A 57 10.38 7.35 -4.32
CA THR A 57 9.77 8.33 -3.42
C THR A 57 9.22 7.61 -2.18
N GLY A 58 9.72 7.95 -1.00
CA GLY A 58 9.35 7.32 0.25
C GLY A 58 8.29 8.08 1.05
N LEU A 59 8.09 9.36 0.75
CA LEU A 59 7.13 10.24 1.42
C LEU A 59 6.74 11.42 0.52
N VAL A 60 5.48 11.83 0.60
CA VAL A 60 5.01 13.10 0.01
C VAL A 60 4.49 14.01 1.13
N VAL A 61 4.91 15.28 1.13
CA VAL A 61 4.33 16.34 1.96
C VAL A 61 3.59 17.30 1.04
N MET A 62 2.30 17.54 1.26
CA MET A 62 1.44 18.27 0.30
C MET A 62 0.65 19.38 0.98
N ALA A 63 0.73 20.61 0.49
CA ALA A 63 -0.12 21.71 0.94
C ALA A 63 -1.58 21.46 0.54
N MET A 64 -2.51 21.58 1.49
CA MET A 64 -3.95 21.50 1.21
C MET A 64 -4.47 22.90 0.85
N ARG A 65 -4.42 23.22 -0.44
CA ARG A 65 -4.83 24.52 -1.00
C ARG A 65 -5.71 24.29 -2.24
N PRO A 66 -6.51 25.28 -2.68
CA PRO A 66 -7.39 25.11 -3.84
C PRO A 66 -6.67 24.56 -5.09
N GLU A 67 -5.42 24.95 -5.31
CA GLU A 67 -4.59 24.52 -6.45
C GLU A 67 -4.26 23.02 -6.41
N THR A 68 -4.05 22.44 -5.22
CA THR A 68 -3.77 21.00 -5.08
C THR A 68 -5.05 20.19 -4.97
N LEU A 69 -6.11 20.75 -4.38
CA LEU A 69 -7.42 20.14 -4.27
C LEU A 69 -8.14 20.00 -5.62
N SER A 70 -7.87 20.91 -6.55
CA SER A 70 -8.46 20.89 -7.90
C SER A 70 -7.72 19.99 -8.89
N VAL A 71 -6.68 19.29 -8.44
CA VAL A 71 -5.79 18.48 -9.29
C VAL A 71 -5.94 17.00 -8.93
N ASP A 72 -6.22 16.19 -9.95
CA ASP A 72 -6.13 14.75 -9.83
C ASP A 72 -4.67 14.30 -9.96
N TYR A 73 -4.23 13.49 -8.98
CA TYR A 73 -2.90 12.89 -8.94
C TYR A 73 -2.99 11.40 -9.34
N PRO A 74 -2.55 11.01 -10.55
CA PRO A 74 -2.69 9.63 -11.04
C PRO A 74 -1.97 8.60 -10.18
N TRP A 75 -0.92 9.03 -9.47
CA TRP A 75 -0.12 8.18 -8.59
C TRP A 75 -0.76 7.95 -7.22
N LEU A 76 -1.80 8.67 -6.86
CA LEU A 76 -2.46 8.56 -5.56
C LEU A 76 -3.44 7.37 -5.55
N GLY A 77 -3.48 6.61 -4.45
CA GLY A 77 -4.38 5.45 -4.30
C GLY A 77 -3.91 4.17 -5.01
N THR A 78 -2.71 4.17 -5.59
CA THR A 78 -2.10 2.98 -6.19
C THR A 78 -1.41 2.10 -5.15
N SER A 79 -1.13 0.84 -5.49
CA SER A 79 -0.40 -0.10 -4.62
C SER A 79 1.05 0.34 -4.35
N THR A 80 1.57 1.27 -5.16
CA THR A 80 2.91 1.84 -5.04
C THR A 80 2.93 3.26 -4.48
N SER A 81 1.77 3.85 -4.17
CA SER A 81 1.72 5.20 -3.60
C SER A 81 2.49 5.26 -2.27
N PRO A 82 3.41 6.23 -2.09
CA PRO A 82 3.99 6.53 -0.79
C PRO A 82 2.96 7.15 0.15
N PRO A 83 3.21 7.18 1.47
CA PRO A 83 2.37 7.93 2.38
C PRO A 83 2.39 9.43 2.05
N VAL A 84 1.25 10.07 2.21
CA VAL A 84 1.09 11.52 2.05
C VAL A 84 0.83 12.15 3.42
N ILE A 85 1.57 13.20 3.75
CA ILE A 85 1.33 14.06 4.92
C ILE A 85 0.81 15.40 4.41
N PRO A 86 -0.47 15.71 4.60
CA PRO A 86 -1.03 17.00 4.22
C PRO A 86 -0.60 18.09 5.21
N VAL A 87 -0.28 19.25 4.65
CA VAL A 87 -0.07 20.52 5.38
C VAL A 87 -1.38 21.29 5.33
N VAL A 88 -2.03 21.45 6.48
CA VAL A 88 -3.40 21.96 6.61
C VAL A 88 -3.35 23.38 7.16
N THR A 89 -3.76 24.35 6.34
CA THR A 89 -3.89 25.76 6.75
C THR A 89 -5.27 26.10 7.28
N TYR A 90 -6.32 25.45 6.76
CA TYR A 90 -7.71 25.70 7.15
C TYR A 90 -8.48 24.41 7.33
N GLU A 91 -9.16 24.30 8.45
CA GLU A 91 -10.09 23.20 8.73
C GLU A 91 -11.50 23.59 8.29
N ASN A 92 -11.85 23.22 7.07
CA ASN A 92 -13.21 23.29 6.56
C ASN A 92 -13.61 21.91 5.98
N PRO A 93 -14.90 21.66 5.73
CA PRO A 93 -15.34 20.36 5.25
C PRO A 93 -14.64 19.86 3.99
N ILE A 94 -14.33 20.76 3.04
CA ILE A 94 -13.66 20.42 1.78
C ILE A 94 -12.23 19.95 2.05
N THR A 95 -11.47 20.69 2.86
CA THR A 95 -10.10 20.33 3.23
C THR A 95 -10.06 19.02 4.00
N ILE A 96 -10.96 18.84 4.97
CA ILE A 96 -11.03 17.62 5.78
C ILE A 96 -11.35 16.41 4.90
N GLU A 97 -12.33 16.53 4.00
CA GLU A 97 -12.68 15.46 3.07
C GLU A 97 -11.48 15.08 2.19
N ALA A 98 -10.75 16.07 1.67
CA ALA A 98 -9.56 15.82 0.88
C ALA A 98 -8.46 15.12 1.68
N VAL A 99 -8.20 15.53 2.93
CA VAL A 99 -7.26 14.85 3.83
C VAL A 99 -7.66 13.40 4.08
N LEU A 100 -8.96 13.12 4.27
CA LEU A 100 -9.45 11.75 4.44
C LEU A 100 -9.25 10.90 3.17
N ARG A 101 -9.49 11.47 1.97
CA ARG A 101 -9.25 10.79 0.69
C ARG A 101 -7.78 10.43 0.47
N LEU A 102 -6.84 11.19 1.04
CA LEU A 102 -5.41 10.86 1.01
C LEU A 102 -5.05 9.64 1.88
N ASN A 103 -5.96 9.16 2.74
CA ASN A 103 -5.68 8.15 3.77
C ASN A 103 -4.44 8.52 4.60
N ALA A 104 -4.33 9.80 4.96
CA ALA A 104 -3.18 10.34 5.67
C ALA A 104 -3.07 9.76 7.10
N PHE A 105 -1.87 9.33 7.48
CA PHE A 105 -1.59 8.81 8.83
C PHE A 105 -1.18 9.89 9.83
N ALA A 106 -0.79 11.06 9.35
CA ALA A 106 -0.45 12.24 10.13
C ALA A 106 -0.71 13.49 9.28
N THR A 107 -0.92 14.63 9.93
CA THR A 107 -1.07 15.95 9.29
C THR A 107 -0.07 16.93 9.91
N ILE A 108 0.26 17.99 9.18
CA ILE A 108 1.08 19.10 9.68
C ILE A 108 0.19 20.34 9.67
N PRO A 109 -0.05 21.01 10.81
CA PRO A 109 -0.76 22.28 10.81
C PRO A 109 0.15 23.39 10.27
N SER A 110 -0.44 24.30 9.51
CA SER A 110 0.16 25.60 9.17
C SER A 110 -0.27 26.64 10.23
N PRO A 111 0.61 27.55 10.69
CA PRO A 111 2.00 27.74 10.23
C PRO A 111 2.92 26.60 10.67
N VAL A 112 3.78 26.17 9.75
CA VAL A 112 4.70 25.05 9.97
C VAL A 112 5.72 25.45 11.04
N ARG A 113 6.00 24.49 11.93
CA ARG A 113 7.03 24.60 12.95
C ARG A 113 7.99 23.42 12.85
N SER A 114 9.24 23.65 13.26
CA SER A 114 10.25 22.59 13.37
C SER A 114 9.86 21.47 14.31
N PHE A 115 9.19 21.83 15.41
CA PHE A 115 8.71 20.86 16.39
C PHE A 115 7.51 20.09 15.84
N GLY A 116 7.55 18.77 15.95
CA GLY A 116 6.47 17.89 15.50
C GLY A 116 6.66 17.33 14.09
N LEU A 117 7.45 17.96 13.21
CA LEU A 117 7.66 17.46 11.84
C LEU A 117 8.27 16.06 11.82
N LEU A 118 9.37 15.87 12.55
CA LEU A 118 10.02 14.56 12.66
C LEU A 118 9.07 13.49 13.23
N THR A 119 8.23 13.87 14.20
CA THR A 119 7.24 12.97 14.80
C THR A 119 6.16 12.60 13.79
N ALA A 120 5.61 13.56 13.06
CA ALA A 120 4.61 13.34 12.02
C ALA A 120 5.14 12.39 10.94
N ILE A 121 6.37 12.61 10.47
CA ILE A 121 7.06 11.75 9.50
C ILE A 121 7.24 10.33 10.06
N ALA A 122 7.79 10.20 11.26
CA ALA A 122 8.05 8.90 11.88
C ALA A 122 6.76 8.09 12.10
N VAL A 123 5.69 8.74 12.57
CA VAL A 123 4.37 8.12 12.75
C VAL A 123 3.79 7.70 11.41
N ALA A 124 3.77 8.60 10.41
CA ALA A 124 3.20 8.30 9.10
C ALA A 124 3.89 7.12 8.42
N LEU A 125 5.22 7.09 8.42
CA LEU A 125 6.00 5.98 7.84
C LEU A 125 5.80 4.67 8.59
N THR A 126 5.73 4.71 9.93
CA THR A 126 5.49 3.51 10.75
C THR A 126 4.12 2.93 10.45
N GLN A 127 3.08 3.77 10.45
CA GLN A 127 1.72 3.34 10.21
C GLN A 127 1.51 2.88 8.77
N PHE A 128 2.10 3.56 7.79
CA PHE A 128 2.09 3.13 6.40
C PHE A 128 2.73 1.76 6.22
N LYS A 129 3.91 1.52 6.82
CA LYS A 129 4.58 0.21 6.77
C LYS A 129 3.72 -0.89 7.41
N ALA A 130 3.07 -0.59 8.53
CA ALA A 130 2.15 -1.53 9.18
C ALA A 130 0.89 -1.80 8.33
N SER A 131 0.29 -0.77 7.72
CA SER A 131 -0.86 -0.90 6.82
C SER A 131 -0.53 -1.77 5.61
N ARG A 132 0.58 -1.47 4.92
CA ARG A 132 1.04 -2.27 3.77
C ARG A 132 1.34 -3.72 4.14
N ALA A 133 1.89 -3.98 5.33
CA ALA A 133 2.11 -5.35 5.80
C ALA A 133 0.79 -6.10 6.03
N ARG A 134 -0.25 -5.42 6.56
CA ARG A 134 -1.59 -5.98 6.74
C ARG A 134 -2.29 -6.23 5.40
N GLU A 135 -2.27 -5.26 4.48
CA GLU A 135 -2.81 -5.40 3.12
C GLU A 135 -2.22 -6.63 2.41
N ARG A 136 -0.88 -6.74 2.38
CA ARG A 136 -0.19 -7.90 1.78
C ARG A 136 -0.54 -9.22 2.46
N TYR A 137 -0.80 -9.19 3.76
CA TYR A 137 -1.22 -10.40 4.48
C TYR A 137 -2.64 -10.81 4.09
N ILE A 138 -3.56 -9.86 3.99
CA ILE A 138 -4.93 -10.08 3.52
C ILE A 138 -4.91 -10.63 2.09
N GLU A 139 -4.19 -9.99 1.16
CA GLU A 139 -4.05 -10.46 -0.22
C GLU A 139 -3.56 -11.91 -0.31
N ARG A 140 -2.56 -12.28 0.52
CA ARG A 140 -2.05 -13.66 0.58
C ARG A 140 -3.10 -14.65 1.09
N LEU A 141 -3.90 -14.26 2.08
CA LEU A 141 -4.97 -15.10 2.61
C LEU A 141 -6.09 -15.28 1.59
N GLU A 142 -6.47 -14.21 0.89
CA GLU A 142 -7.47 -14.25 -0.18
C GLU A 142 -7.01 -15.16 -1.33
N GLN A 143 -5.76 -15.03 -1.77
CA GLN A 143 -5.17 -15.92 -2.77
C GLN A 143 -5.19 -17.39 -2.31
N LYS A 144 -4.83 -17.66 -1.05
CA LYS A 144 -4.89 -19.02 -0.48
C LYS A 144 -6.33 -19.55 -0.46
N GLN A 145 -7.31 -18.73 -0.07
CA GLN A 145 -8.71 -19.12 -0.04
C GLN A 145 -9.24 -19.40 -1.45
N ALA A 146 -8.90 -18.57 -2.43
CA ALA A 146 -9.27 -18.77 -3.83
C ALA A 146 -8.75 -20.12 -4.36
N LYS A 147 -7.48 -20.45 -4.09
CA LYS A 147 -6.88 -21.75 -4.43
C LYS A 147 -7.65 -22.93 -3.82
N VAL A 148 -8.00 -22.84 -2.53
CA VAL A 148 -8.77 -23.90 -1.85
C VAL A 148 -10.14 -24.09 -2.50
N ARG A 149 -10.84 -23.00 -2.86
CA ARG A 149 -12.15 -23.08 -3.53
C ARG A 149 -12.07 -23.79 -4.88
N VAL A 150 -11.07 -23.45 -5.69
CA VAL A 150 -10.85 -24.08 -7.00
C VAL A 150 -10.61 -25.58 -6.85
N ILE A 151 -9.80 -25.98 -5.87
CA ILE A 151 -9.54 -27.39 -5.58
C ILE A 151 -10.83 -28.10 -5.15
N GLN A 152 -11.62 -27.51 -4.24
CA GLN A 152 -12.90 -28.09 -3.80
C GLN A 152 -13.90 -28.26 -4.95
N GLN A 153 -13.98 -27.27 -5.85
CA GLN A 153 -14.84 -27.33 -7.02
C GLN A 153 -14.40 -28.44 -7.99
N ALA A 154 -13.10 -28.54 -8.27
CA ALA A 154 -12.56 -29.62 -9.09
C ALA A 154 -12.80 -30.99 -8.45
N THR A 155 -12.62 -31.13 -7.13
CA THR A 155 -12.90 -32.37 -6.40
C THR A 155 -14.36 -32.79 -6.60
N ARG A 156 -15.30 -31.85 -6.44
CA ARG A 156 -16.73 -32.12 -6.68
C ARG A 156 -17.01 -32.56 -8.12
N ILE A 157 -16.45 -31.88 -9.12
CA ILE A 157 -16.60 -32.28 -10.54
C ILE A 157 -16.08 -33.72 -10.77
N VAL A 158 -14.94 -34.08 -10.17
CA VAL A 158 -14.38 -35.43 -10.26
C VAL A 158 -15.27 -36.46 -9.55
N MET A 159 -15.83 -36.11 -8.39
CA MET A 159 -16.81 -36.95 -7.68
C MET A 159 -18.03 -37.21 -8.56
N ASP A 160 -18.65 -36.16 -9.09
CA ASP A 160 -19.89 -36.24 -9.86
C ASP A 160 -19.69 -37.00 -11.18
N SER A 161 -18.55 -36.79 -11.85
CA SER A 161 -18.24 -37.46 -13.12
C SER A 161 -17.84 -38.93 -12.99
N ARG A 162 -17.30 -39.37 -11.84
CA ARG A 162 -16.76 -40.72 -11.66
C ARG A 162 -17.42 -41.52 -10.54
N GLY A 163 -18.38 -40.96 -9.82
CA GLY A 163 -19.05 -41.59 -8.67
C GLY A 163 -18.09 -41.94 -7.53
N MET A 164 -17.04 -41.14 -7.33
CA MET A 164 -15.99 -41.39 -6.33
C MET A 164 -16.25 -40.66 -5.01
N SER A 165 -15.63 -41.13 -3.93
CA SER A 165 -15.61 -40.41 -2.66
C SER A 165 -14.78 -39.12 -2.77
N GLU A 166 -15.03 -38.14 -1.89
CA GLU A 166 -14.27 -36.89 -1.84
C GLU A 166 -12.76 -37.13 -1.63
N GLY A 167 -12.42 -38.08 -0.75
CA GLY A 167 -11.03 -38.46 -0.48
C GLY A 167 -10.32 -39.00 -1.71
N ASP A 168 -10.97 -39.91 -2.45
CA ASP A 168 -10.39 -40.52 -3.65
C ASP A 168 -10.28 -39.51 -4.80
N ALA A 169 -11.28 -38.64 -4.97
CA ALA A 169 -11.28 -37.57 -5.96
C ALA A 169 -10.13 -36.56 -5.70
N TYR A 170 -9.92 -36.17 -4.45
CA TYR A 170 -8.81 -35.28 -4.08
C TYR A 170 -7.45 -35.96 -4.31
N GLN A 171 -7.29 -37.24 -3.95
CA GLN A 171 -6.04 -37.98 -4.21
C GLN A 171 -5.77 -38.11 -5.71
N LEU A 172 -6.81 -38.32 -6.52
CA LEU A 172 -6.70 -38.36 -7.97
C LEU A 172 -6.18 -37.02 -8.51
N LEU A 173 -6.78 -35.90 -8.10
CA LEU A 173 -6.31 -34.56 -8.47
C LEU A 173 -4.84 -34.33 -8.07
N ARG A 174 -4.48 -34.70 -6.84
CA ARG A 174 -3.11 -34.58 -6.33
C ARG A 174 -2.13 -35.42 -7.14
N SER A 175 -2.48 -36.66 -7.46
CA SER A 175 -1.63 -37.55 -8.26
C SER A 175 -1.42 -37.00 -9.68
N GLN A 176 -2.46 -36.44 -10.30
CA GLN A 176 -2.39 -35.79 -11.60
C GLN A 176 -1.47 -34.57 -11.57
N ALA A 177 -1.56 -33.74 -10.53
CA ALA A 177 -0.65 -32.61 -10.33
C ALA A 177 0.80 -33.05 -10.16
N MET A 178 1.06 -34.11 -9.40
CA MET A 178 2.40 -34.69 -9.26
C MET A 178 2.97 -35.22 -10.58
N LEU A 179 2.15 -35.93 -11.37
CA LEU A 179 2.55 -36.45 -12.69
C LEU A 179 2.90 -35.31 -13.65
N LYS A 180 2.13 -34.22 -13.63
CA LYS A 180 2.38 -33.01 -14.43
C LYS A 180 3.47 -32.09 -13.87
N ARG A 181 3.93 -32.33 -12.62
CA ARG A 181 4.86 -31.47 -11.87
C ARG A 181 4.37 -30.04 -11.70
N GLU A 182 3.06 -29.91 -11.50
CA GLU A 182 2.39 -28.63 -11.32
C GLU A 182 1.77 -28.52 -9.93
N GLN A 183 1.37 -27.31 -9.56
CA GLN A 183 0.60 -27.10 -8.34
C GLN A 183 -0.80 -27.71 -8.52
N ILE A 184 -1.36 -28.28 -7.44
CA ILE A 184 -2.68 -28.94 -7.48
C ILE A 184 -3.80 -27.97 -7.89
N GLU A 185 -3.69 -26.70 -7.48
CA GLU A 185 -4.60 -25.63 -7.88
C GLU A 185 -4.60 -25.35 -9.38
N THR A 186 -3.48 -25.56 -10.08
CA THR A 186 -3.40 -25.38 -11.54
C THR A 186 -4.20 -26.46 -12.25
N VAL A 187 -3.95 -27.72 -11.90
CA VAL A 187 -4.70 -28.87 -12.45
C VAL A 187 -6.18 -28.79 -12.11
N ALA A 188 -6.52 -28.38 -10.88
CA ALA A 188 -7.90 -28.16 -10.48
C ALA A 188 -8.57 -27.06 -11.33
N GLY A 189 -7.87 -25.96 -11.57
CA GLY A 189 -8.35 -24.87 -12.42
C GLY A 189 -8.61 -25.31 -13.86
N ASP A 190 -7.77 -26.15 -14.43
CA ASP A 190 -7.96 -26.70 -15.78
C ASP A 190 -9.21 -27.58 -15.87
N ILE A 191 -9.47 -28.40 -14.85
CA ILE A 191 -10.65 -29.26 -14.78
C ILE A 191 -11.93 -28.43 -14.66
N VAL A 192 -11.92 -27.40 -13.80
CA VAL A 192 -13.06 -26.48 -13.65
C VAL A 192 -13.37 -25.79 -14.98
N LYS A 193 -12.36 -25.21 -15.64
CA LYS A 193 -12.53 -24.55 -16.95
C LYS A 193 -13.05 -25.50 -18.02
N ALA A 194 -12.51 -26.72 -18.10
CA ALA A 194 -12.95 -27.71 -19.06
C ALA A 194 -14.42 -28.10 -18.84
N HIS A 195 -14.83 -28.28 -17.59
CA HIS A 195 -16.21 -28.62 -17.25
C HIS A 195 -17.20 -27.48 -17.51
N GLU A 196 -16.82 -26.23 -17.25
CA GLU A 196 -17.60 -25.04 -17.61
C GLU A 196 -17.79 -24.96 -19.12
N THR A 197 -16.73 -25.18 -19.91
CA THR A 197 -16.81 -25.14 -21.38
C THR A 197 -17.72 -26.22 -21.96
N LEU A 198 -17.78 -27.40 -21.32
CA LEU A 198 -18.60 -28.55 -21.75
C LEU A 198 -20.05 -28.48 -21.27
N SER A 199 -20.37 -27.60 -20.32
CA SER A 199 -21.74 -27.42 -19.78
C SER A 199 -22.50 -26.26 -20.41
N PHE A 200 -21.90 -25.57 -21.39
CA PHE A 200 -22.60 -24.68 -22.34
C PHE A 200 -23.14 -25.47 -23.53
#